data_AF-A0A960N1C4-F1
#
_entry.id   AF-A0A960N1C4-F1
#
_cell.length_a   1.000
_cell.length_b   1.000
_cell.length_c   1.000
_cell.angle_alpha   90.00
_cell.angle_beta   90.00
_cell.angle_gamma   90.00
#
_symmetry.space_group_name_H-M   'P 1'
#
loop_
_entity.id
_entity.type
_entity.pdbx_description
1 polymer ?
#
loop_
_entity_poly.entity_id
_entity_poly.type
_entity_poly.pdbx_seq_one_letter_code
_entity_poly.pdbx_strand_id
1 'polypeptide(L)'
;PQLPNPVPDTVLMSAGDRYTELVRRVKEGFGRFDADASRNLMTRPVCMKSNIQSVLFAPGSLDFWVANADSENVASHTRYTRFNLGNLLRGGGS
;
A
#
# COMPACT_ATOMS: atom_id res chain seq x y z
N PRO A 1 -20.81 1.36 -12.36
CA PRO A 1 -21.14 0.97 -10.96
C PRO A 1 -20.42 1.89 -9.97
N GLN A 2 -21.11 2.35 -8.91
CA GLN A 2 -20.50 3.16 -7.83
C GLN A 2 -19.93 2.24 -6.73
N LEU A 3 -18.89 2.70 -6.03
CA LEU A 3 -18.32 1.98 -4.88
C LEU A 3 -19.33 1.97 -3.71
N PRO A 4 -19.48 0.86 -2.96
CA PRO A 4 -20.47 0.77 -1.88
C PRO A 4 -20.29 1.81 -0.77
N ASN A 5 -19.05 2.17 -0.45
CA ASN A 5 -18.71 3.16 0.56
C ASN A 5 -17.63 4.11 0.01
N PRO A 6 -18.02 5.14 -0.76
CA PRO A 6 -17.05 6.06 -1.35
C PRO A 6 -16.33 6.86 -0.26
N VAL A 7 -15.07 7.18 -0.54
CA VAL A 7 -14.26 8.13 0.23
C VAL A 7 -13.77 9.20 -0.75
N PRO A 8 -13.92 10.51 -0.45
CA PRO A 8 -13.52 11.58 -1.36
C PRO A 8 -12.11 11.39 -1.90
N ASP A 9 -11.87 11.75 -3.16
CA ASP A 9 -10.55 11.74 -3.82
C ASP A 9 -9.81 10.39 -3.82
N THR A 10 -10.51 9.28 -3.61
CA THR A 10 -9.90 7.94 -3.59
C THR A 10 -10.67 6.93 -4.42
N VAL A 11 -9.95 5.97 -4.97
CA VAL A 11 -10.51 4.73 -5.51
C VAL A 11 -9.98 3.57 -4.66
N LEU A 12 -10.85 2.98 -3.87
CA LEU A 12 -10.51 1.87 -2.98
C LEU A 12 -11.05 0.57 -3.55
N MET A 13 -10.16 -0.43 -3.70
CA MET A 13 -10.51 -1.71 -4.31
C MET A 13 -10.05 -2.87 -3.41
N SER A 14 -11.02 -3.67 -2.95
CA SER A 14 -10.82 -4.92 -2.21
C SER A 14 -12.14 -5.71 -2.23
N ALA A 15 -12.25 -6.81 -1.49
CA ALA A 15 -13.45 -7.64 -1.46
C ALA A 15 -13.90 -7.98 -0.03
N GLY A 16 -15.22 -8.02 0.17
CA GLY A 16 -15.85 -8.36 1.44
C GLY A 16 -15.37 -7.47 2.59
N ASP A 17 -15.16 -8.06 3.76
CA ASP A 17 -14.75 -7.34 4.98
C ASP A 17 -13.42 -6.59 4.84
N ARG A 18 -12.55 -7.04 3.92
CA ARG A 18 -11.28 -6.35 3.63
C ARG A 18 -11.51 -4.98 3.01
N TYR A 19 -12.55 -4.84 2.19
CA TYR A 19 -12.95 -3.54 1.64
C TYR A 19 -13.51 -2.64 2.74
N THR A 20 -14.39 -3.16 3.59
CA THR A 20 -14.96 -2.41 4.72
C THR A 20 -13.87 -1.87 5.64
N GLU A 21 -12.88 -2.71 5.99
CA GLU A 21 -11.76 -2.29 6.81
C GLU A 21 -10.85 -1.28 6.11
N LEU A 22 -10.56 -1.46 4.82
CA LEU A 22 -9.77 -0.51 4.04
C LEU A 22 -10.45 0.87 4.02
N VAL A 23 -11.75 0.92 3.76
CA VAL A 23 -12.55 2.15 3.81
C VAL A 23 -12.47 2.80 5.19
N ARG A 24 -12.63 2.02 6.27
CA ARG A 24 -12.54 2.54 7.65
C ARG A 24 -11.19 3.22 7.91
N ARG A 25 -10.09 2.54 7.59
CA ARG A 25 -8.72 3.06 7.79
C ARG A 25 -8.47 4.32 6.95
N VAL A 26 -8.91 4.33 5.70
CA VAL A 26 -8.74 5.49 4.81
C VAL A 26 -9.55 6.68 5.31
N LYS A 27 -10.79 6.49 5.78
CA LYS A 27 -11.58 7.56 6.39
C LYS A 27 -10.91 8.12 7.64
N GLU A 28 -10.39 7.25 8.50
CA GLU A 28 -9.69 7.67 9.73
C GLU A 28 -8.40 8.43 9.43
N GLY A 29 -7.63 8.01 8.43
CA GLY A 29 -6.36 8.65 8.05
C GLY A 29 -6.46 9.75 6.99
N PHE A 30 -7.68 10.09 6.53
CA PHE A 30 -7.86 10.98 5.38
C PHE A 30 -7.16 12.33 5.60
N GLY A 31 -6.34 12.74 4.62
CA GLY A 31 -5.54 13.96 4.68
C GLY A 31 -4.29 13.90 5.58
N ARG A 32 -3.97 12.74 6.19
CA ARG A 32 -2.87 12.58 7.16
C ARG A 32 -1.87 11.47 6.80
N PHE A 33 -1.98 10.88 5.62
CA PHE A 33 -1.12 9.78 5.21
C PHE A 33 0.27 10.25 4.82
N ASP A 34 1.28 9.68 5.49
CA ASP A 34 2.67 9.67 5.03
C ASP A 34 3.08 8.24 4.61
N ALA A 35 4.35 8.03 4.27
CA ALA A 35 4.84 6.74 3.80
C ALA A 35 4.74 5.63 4.87
N ASP A 36 4.86 5.95 6.15
CA ASP A 36 4.84 4.97 7.24
C ASP A 36 3.40 4.67 7.65
N ALA A 37 2.57 5.70 7.83
CA ALA A 37 1.14 5.57 8.12
C ALA A 37 0.39 4.83 7.01
N SER A 38 0.77 5.02 5.74
CA SER A 38 0.15 4.33 4.60
C SER A 38 0.43 2.83 4.59
N ARG A 39 1.53 2.35 5.19
CA ARG A 39 1.79 0.90 5.27
C ARG A 39 0.74 0.16 6.10
N ASN A 40 0.15 0.84 7.07
CA ASN A 40 -0.94 0.29 7.88
C ASN A 40 -2.20 0.01 7.06
N LEU A 41 -2.37 0.61 5.87
CA LEU A 41 -3.46 0.24 4.96
C LEU A 41 -3.29 -1.18 4.39
N MET A 42 -2.06 -1.70 4.38
CA MET A 42 -1.71 -3.00 3.80
C MET A 42 -1.50 -4.09 4.86
N THR A 43 -1.76 -3.83 6.14
CA THR A 43 -1.67 -4.86 7.20
C THR A 43 -2.99 -5.64 7.31
N ARG A 44 -2.97 -6.74 8.07
CA ARG A 44 -4.19 -7.48 8.36
C ARG A 44 -5.24 -6.59 9.07
N PRO A 45 -6.54 -6.80 8.79
CA PRO A 45 -7.11 -7.81 7.91
C PRO A 45 -7.23 -7.39 6.42
N VAL A 46 -6.72 -6.23 6.00
CA VAL A 46 -6.85 -5.78 4.59
C VAL A 46 -6.05 -6.68 3.63
N CYS A 47 -4.81 -7.02 4.00
CA CYS A 47 -4.03 -7.98 3.24
C CYS A 47 -4.47 -9.43 3.51
N MET A 48 -4.25 -10.30 2.53
CA MET A 48 -4.50 -11.73 2.69
C MET A 48 -3.49 -12.38 3.65
N LYS A 49 -3.82 -13.55 4.20
CA LYS A 49 -2.90 -14.36 5.03
C LYS A 49 -1.64 -14.80 4.27
N SER A 50 -1.69 -14.85 2.94
CA SER A 50 -0.60 -15.21 2.03
C SER A 50 -0.06 -13.99 1.29
N ASN A 51 -0.06 -12.81 1.91
CA ASN A 51 0.46 -11.59 1.29
C ASN A 51 1.96 -11.72 0.99
N ILE A 52 2.30 -12.10 -0.25
CA ILE A 52 3.67 -12.33 -0.70
C ILE A 52 4.43 -11.04 -1.03
N GLN A 53 3.71 -9.96 -1.36
CA GLN A 53 4.30 -8.68 -1.73
C GLN A 53 3.36 -7.53 -1.35
N SER A 54 3.93 -6.45 -0.85
CA SER A 54 3.23 -5.18 -0.60
C SER A 54 4.05 -4.02 -1.18
N VAL A 55 3.38 -3.12 -1.88
CA VAL A 55 4.01 -1.96 -2.53
C VAL A 55 3.22 -0.70 -2.20
N LEU A 56 3.92 0.30 -1.66
CA LEU A 56 3.41 1.66 -1.54
C LEU A 56 4.11 2.52 -2.59
N PHE A 57 3.36 3.27 -3.38
CA PHE A 57 3.91 4.18 -4.38
C PHE A 57 3.43 5.61 -4.14
N ALA A 58 4.37 6.54 -4.00
CA ALA A 58 4.15 7.97 -3.96
C ALA A 58 4.48 8.57 -5.35
N PRO A 59 3.49 8.68 -6.25
CA PRO A 59 3.76 9.04 -7.65
C PRO A 59 4.34 10.44 -7.81
N GLY A 60 4.01 11.38 -6.92
CA GLY A 60 4.52 12.76 -6.98
C GLY A 60 6.04 12.86 -6.82
N SER A 61 6.65 12.05 -5.95
CA SER A 61 8.11 12.01 -5.76
C SER A 61 8.80 10.87 -6.51
N LEU A 62 8.00 9.98 -7.12
CA LEU A 62 8.44 8.72 -7.72
C LEU A 62 9.08 7.74 -6.72
N ASP A 63 8.87 7.96 -5.41
CA ASP A 63 9.31 7.02 -4.39
C ASP A 63 8.35 5.86 -4.27
N PHE A 64 8.89 4.65 -4.14
CA PHE A 64 8.11 3.48 -3.80
C PHE A 64 8.81 2.65 -2.73
N TRP A 65 8.00 1.96 -1.94
CA TRP A 65 8.46 1.07 -0.88
C TRP A 65 7.93 -0.32 -1.17
N VAL A 66 8.85 -1.29 -1.27
CA VAL A 66 8.53 -2.69 -1.52
C VAL A 66 8.85 -3.52 -0.29
N ALA A 67 7.93 -4.38 0.10
CA ALA A 67 8.14 -5.46 1.04
C ALA A 67 7.78 -6.78 0.36
N ASN A 68 8.61 -7.80 0.56
CA ASN A 68 8.35 -9.17 0.11
C ASN A 68 8.25 -10.07 1.34
N ALA A 69 7.42 -11.11 1.26
CA ALA A 69 7.40 -12.15 2.28
C ALA A 69 8.75 -12.87 2.33
N ASP A 70 9.11 -13.36 3.51
CA ASP A 70 10.28 -14.19 3.75
C ASP A 70 9.86 -15.57 4.28
N SER A 71 10.81 -16.37 4.76
CA SER A 71 10.54 -17.70 5.29
C SER A 71 9.68 -17.71 6.57
N GLU A 72 9.55 -16.57 7.24
CA GLU A 72 8.89 -16.45 8.55
C GLU A 72 7.66 -15.54 8.51
N ASN A 73 7.69 -14.48 7.69
CA ASN A 73 6.74 -13.37 7.75
C ASN A 73 6.10 -13.09 6.38
N VAL A 74 4.82 -12.72 6.42
CA VAL A 74 4.12 -12.13 5.26
C VAL A 74 4.66 -10.73 4.97
N ALA A 75 4.57 -10.28 3.71
CA ALA A 75 5.17 -9.03 3.26
C ALA A 75 4.74 -7.80 4.08
N SER A 76 3.50 -7.73 4.56
CA SER A 76 3.05 -6.61 5.39
C SER A 76 3.75 -6.50 6.75
N HIS A 77 4.45 -7.56 7.19
CA HIS A 77 5.22 -7.61 8.44
C HIS A 77 6.74 -7.58 8.20
N THR A 78 7.20 -7.52 6.95
CA THR A 78 8.63 -7.44 6.64
C THR A 78 9.08 -6.00 6.43
N ARG A 79 10.39 -5.82 6.30
CA ARG A 79 10.99 -4.51 6.04
C ARG A 79 10.59 -3.99 4.66
N TYR A 80 10.07 -2.76 4.65
CA TYR A 80 9.87 -2.00 3.43
C TYR A 80 11.19 -1.34 2.98
N THR A 81 11.64 -1.68 1.77
CA THR A 81 12.81 -1.06 1.16
C THR A 81 12.36 0.08 0.24
N ARG A 82 12.90 1.29 0.45
CA ARG A 82 12.61 2.47 -0.37
C ARG A 82 13.46 2.46 -1.65
N PHE A 83 12.82 2.79 -2.75
CA PHE A 83 13.43 3.03 -4.05
C PHE A 83 12.88 4.34 -4.62
N ASN A 84 13.59 4.93 -5.58
CA ASN A 84 13.10 6.04 -6.38
C ASN A 84 13.12 5.65 -7.86
N LEU A 85 11.95 5.61 -8.50
CA LEU A 85 11.81 5.15 -9.88
C LEU A 85 12.59 6.03 -10.87
N GLY A 86 12.61 7.35 -10.66
CA GLY A 86 13.36 8.27 -11.52
C GLY A 86 14.85 7.98 -11.53
N ASN A 87 15.43 7.66 -10.36
CA ASN A 87 16.84 7.25 -10.26
C ASN A 87 17.10 5.91 -10.94
N LEU A 88 16.21 4.93 -10.73
CA LEU A 88 16.34 3.59 -11.33
C LEU A 88 16.33 3.66 -12.87
N LEU A 89 15.43 4.44 -13.45
CA LEU A 89 15.32 4.59 -14.91
C LEU A 89 16.55 5.27 -15.51
N ARG A 90 17.19 6.20 -14.79
CA ARG A 90 18.45 6.84 -15.24
C ARG A 90 19.64 5.89 -15.15
N GLY A 91 19.67 5.01 -14.15
CA GLY A 91 20.74 4.02 -13.96
C GLY A 91 20.62 2.77 -14.84
N GLY A 92 19.44 2.49 -15.41
CA GLY A 92 19.18 1.35 -16.29
C GLY A 92 19.42 1.62 -17.78
N GLY A 93 19.81 2.84 -18.13
CA GLY A 93 20.24 3.21 -19.48
C GLY A 93 21.76 3.12 -19.60
N SER A 94 22.28 1.91 -19.78
CA SER A 94 23.65 1.66 -20.22
C SER A 94 23.62 0.74 -21.43
#